data_AF-A0A2H4XD83-F1
#
_entry.id   AF-A0A2H4XD83-F1
#
_cell.length_a   1.000
_cell.length_b   1.000
_cell.length_c   1.000
_cell.angle_alpha   90.00
_cell.angle_beta   90.00
_cell.angle_gamma   90.00
#
_symmetry.space_group_name_H-M   'P 1'
#
loop_
_entity.id
_entity.type
_entity.pdbx_description
1 polymer ?
#
loop_
_entity_poly.entity_id
_entity_poly.type
_entity_poly.pdbx_seq_one_letter_code
_entity_poly.pdbx_strand_id
1 'polypeptide(L)'
;KVKKEWLEVLEETKKNKVLNDKRKKEEAVMVAAAVVAEVSTNPFLDEEKPVEMEEAEMVDLSLEWIQELPEDLDVCIAQRNFEGAVDLLDTLNNYLQDKPSTHAVQELRAKIDVRVRQLTDVLVFELSPDRSLRGGPKATRRAVSQLIRLGQSTKACELFLKNRAAAVHTAIRQLRIEGATLLYIHKLCNVFFTSLLETAKEFQMDFAGNSGCYSAFIVWSRSTLKMFVDAFSKQVFDSKESLATAAECVKVAKEHCKQLGEIGLDLTFILHSFLVKDIKAALQHNKDIIIEATKHRNSEEMWRKMNLMTPEALGKLKEEMRNCGVSTFDQYTGEDCWVNLSYTVVAFTKQIMAFLEEALKLYFSELHMVLLESLMEIILVAVQHVDYSLR
;
A
#
# COMPACT_ATOMS: atom_id res chain seq x y z
N LYS A 1 7.08 30.48 21.69
CA LYS A 1 6.25 30.49 22.92
C LYS A 1 5.51 29.17 23.08
N VAL A 2 4.66 28.77 22.13
CA VAL A 2 3.91 27.49 22.12
C VAL A 2 4.77 26.24 22.41
N LYS A 3 5.94 26.06 21.76
CA LYS A 3 6.81 24.88 22.01
C LYS A 3 7.32 24.77 23.46
N LYS A 4 7.46 25.90 24.18
CA LYS A 4 7.95 25.91 25.56
C LYS A 4 6.84 25.54 26.54
N GLU A 5 5.63 26.07 26.33
CA GLU A 5 4.43 25.71 27.08
C GLU A 5 4.10 24.21 26.96
N TRP A 6 4.23 23.65 25.75
CA TRP A 6 4.04 22.21 25.55
C TRP A 6 5.05 21.33 26.29
N LEU A 7 6.31 21.77 26.41
CA LEU A 7 7.33 21.03 27.16
C LEU A 7 7.10 21.11 28.67
N GLU A 8 6.65 22.25 29.18
CA GLU A 8 6.30 22.42 30.60
C GLU A 8 5.13 21.51 31.00
N VAL A 9 4.07 21.44 30.17
CA VAL A 9 2.94 20.52 30.38
C VAL A 9 3.38 19.05 30.37
N LEU A 10 4.34 18.69 29.50
CA LEU A 10 4.85 17.33 29.40
C LEU A 10 5.72 16.93 30.60
N GLU A 11 6.50 17.87 31.15
CA GLU A 11 7.25 17.66 32.39
C GLU A 11 6.34 17.57 33.62
N GLU A 12 5.29 18.39 33.68
CA GLU A 12 4.33 18.41 34.78
C GLU A 12 3.48 17.13 34.82
N THR A 13 3.03 16.65 33.66
CA THR A 13 2.34 15.35 33.55
C THR A 13 3.24 14.17 33.91
N LYS A 14 4.53 14.22 33.55
CA LYS A 14 5.51 13.19 33.96
C LYS A 14 5.74 13.19 35.47
N LYS A 15 5.86 14.36 36.10
CA LYS A 15 5.96 14.48 37.57
C LYS A 15 4.72 13.96 38.29
N ASN A 16 3.53 14.29 37.79
CA ASN A 16 2.28 13.82 38.37
C ASN A 16 2.12 12.29 38.27
N LYS A 17 2.58 11.67 37.17
CA LYS A 17 2.58 10.21 37.02
C LYS A 17 3.50 9.52 38.04
N VAL A 18 4.71 10.04 38.24
CA VAL A 18 5.66 9.52 39.24
C VAL A 18 5.11 9.67 40.67
N LEU A 19 4.44 10.77 40.98
CA LEU A 19 3.82 10.98 42.28
C LEU A 19 2.66 10.00 42.53
N ASN A 20 1.86 9.72 41.49
CA ASN A 20 0.75 8.78 41.56
C ASN A 20 1.24 7.33 41.72
N ASP A 21 2.29 6.93 40.99
CA ASP A 21 2.91 5.61 41.15
C ASP A 21 3.54 5.44 42.54
N LYS A 22 4.11 6.51 43.11
CA LYS A 22 4.63 6.49 44.48
C LYS A 22 3.52 6.34 45.52
N ARG A 23 2.39 7.06 45.36
CA ARG A 23 1.21 6.91 46.23
C ARG A 23 0.61 5.51 46.17
N LYS A 24 0.46 4.93 44.96
CA LYS A 24 -0.02 3.55 44.81
C LYS A 24 0.90 2.53 45.49
N LYS A 25 2.22 2.77 45.46
CA LYS A 25 3.20 1.90 46.12
C LYS A 25 3.14 2.06 47.64
N GLU A 26 2.91 3.26 48.16
CA GLU A 26 2.70 3.53 49.59
C GLU A 26 1.37 2.93 50.10
N GLU A 27 0.29 3.03 49.32
CA GLU A 27 -1.01 2.38 49.60
C GLU A 27 -0.88 0.85 49.62
N ALA A 28 -0.18 0.26 48.65
CA ALA A 28 0.06 -1.19 48.63
C ALA A 28 0.87 -1.69 49.84
N VAL A 29 1.82 -0.90 50.34
CA VAL A 29 2.61 -1.23 51.54
C VAL A 29 1.77 -1.09 52.81
N MET A 30 0.88 -0.10 52.89
CA MET A 30 -0.04 0.04 54.03
C MET A 30 -1.07 -1.08 54.10
N VAL A 31 -1.61 -1.52 52.96
CA VAL A 31 -2.54 -2.67 52.89
C VAL A 31 -1.83 -3.96 53.29
N ALA A 32 -0.59 -4.19 52.83
CA ALA A 32 0.20 -5.35 53.22
C ALA A 32 0.54 -5.35 54.73
N ALA A 33 0.82 -4.18 55.32
CA ALA A 33 1.09 -4.07 56.75
C ALA A 33 -0.17 -4.27 57.63
N ALA A 34 -1.35 -3.87 57.14
CA ALA A 34 -2.62 -4.11 57.83
C ALA A 34 -3.00 -5.59 57.86
N VAL A 35 -2.75 -6.32 56.76
CA VAL A 35 -3.01 -7.78 56.67
C VAL A 35 -2.09 -8.59 57.59
N VAL A 36 -0.86 -8.12 57.86
CA VAL A 36 0.07 -8.78 58.79
C VAL A 36 -0.25 -8.49 60.26
N ALA A 37 -0.94 -7.38 60.56
CA ALA A 37 -1.26 -6.98 61.93
C ALA A 37 -2.50 -7.70 62.52
N GLU A 38 -3.38 -8.28 61.70
CA GLU A 38 -4.59 -8.97 62.20
C GLU A 38 -4.35 -10.41 62.72
N VAL A 39 -3.14 -10.99 62.62
CA VAL A 39 -2.86 -12.39 63.01
C VAL A 39 -2.09 -12.53 64.33
N SER A 40 -1.95 -11.49 65.14
CA SER A 40 -1.19 -11.61 66.40
C SER A 40 -1.81 -10.83 67.55
N THR A 41 -2.70 -11.49 68.32
CA THR A 41 -2.81 -11.32 69.79
C THR A 41 -3.91 -12.21 70.39
N ASN A 42 -3.53 -13.33 71.03
CA ASN A 42 -4.22 -13.84 72.22
C ASN A 42 -3.36 -14.91 72.92
N PRO A 43 -2.82 -14.66 74.14
CA PRO A 43 -1.86 -15.55 74.81
C PRO A 43 -2.47 -16.44 75.91
N PHE A 44 -3.75 -16.80 75.83
CA PHE A 44 -4.36 -17.74 76.78
C PHE A 44 -5.37 -18.62 76.04
N LEU A 45 -5.05 -19.91 75.88
CA LEU A 45 -5.92 -21.09 75.99
C LEU A 45 -5.20 -22.30 75.38
N ASP A 46 -4.67 -23.15 76.26
CA ASP A 46 -4.39 -24.56 75.98
C ASP A 46 -5.71 -25.26 75.61
N GLU A 47 -5.77 -25.92 74.46
CA GLU A 47 -6.45 -27.22 74.30
C GLU A 47 -6.13 -27.82 72.91
N GLU A 48 -5.56 -29.02 72.94
CA GLU A 48 -5.26 -29.86 71.77
C GLU A 48 -6.54 -30.26 71.02
N LYS A 49 -6.67 -29.89 69.73
CA LYS A 49 -7.46 -30.62 68.72
C LYS A 49 -6.78 -30.56 67.34
N PRO A 50 -6.78 -31.66 66.56
CA PRO A 50 -5.98 -31.76 65.34
C PRO A 50 -6.79 -31.46 64.06
N VAL A 51 -6.06 -30.98 63.04
CA VAL A 51 -6.35 -30.95 61.59
C VAL A 51 -7.52 -30.10 61.09
N GLU A 52 -7.20 -29.12 60.24
CA GLU A 52 -7.64 -29.06 58.83
C GLU A 52 -6.79 -27.98 58.13
N MET A 53 -5.69 -28.43 57.50
CA MET A 53 -5.07 -27.66 56.42
C MET A 53 -6.11 -27.57 55.32
N GLU A 54 -6.59 -26.36 55.04
CA GLU A 54 -7.32 -26.07 53.81
C GLU A 54 -6.49 -26.61 52.64
N GLU A 55 -7.00 -27.66 52.01
CA GLU A 55 -6.48 -28.19 50.75
C GLU A 55 -6.58 -27.06 49.72
N ALA A 56 -5.49 -26.30 49.57
CA ALA A 56 -5.26 -25.56 48.35
C ALA A 56 -5.33 -26.59 47.22
N GLU A 57 -6.40 -26.56 46.42
CA GLU A 57 -6.63 -27.43 45.27
C GLU A 57 -5.31 -27.59 44.50
N MET A 58 -4.60 -28.70 44.75
CA MET A 58 -3.36 -28.98 44.06
C MET A 58 -3.74 -29.25 42.62
N VAL A 59 -3.31 -28.36 41.74
CA VAL A 59 -3.37 -28.59 40.30
C VAL A 59 -2.66 -29.90 40.02
N ASP A 60 -3.41 -30.93 39.61
CA ASP A 60 -2.85 -32.21 39.26
C ASP A 60 -2.02 -32.10 37.98
N LEU A 61 -0.71 -31.90 38.16
CA LEU A 61 0.30 -31.90 37.11
C LEU A 61 0.92 -33.29 36.92
N SER A 62 0.41 -34.31 37.60
CA SER A 62 0.92 -35.69 37.51
C SER A 62 0.37 -36.46 36.31
N LEU A 63 -0.59 -35.88 35.59
CA LEU A 63 -1.10 -36.40 34.33
C LEU A 63 0.05 -36.64 33.34
N GLU A 64 0.15 -37.87 32.86
CA GLU A 64 1.22 -38.36 31.97
C GLU A 64 1.40 -37.47 30.73
N TRP A 65 0.29 -37.06 30.10
CA TRP A 65 0.31 -36.17 28.93
C TRP A 65 0.93 -34.78 29.21
N ILE A 66 0.87 -34.27 30.45
CA ILE A 66 1.48 -32.98 30.83
C ILE A 66 3.00 -33.13 30.99
N GLN A 67 3.45 -34.29 31.46
CA GLN A 67 4.88 -34.58 31.61
C GLN A 67 5.56 -34.86 30.27
N GLU A 68 4.85 -35.52 29.34
CA GLU A 68 5.32 -35.81 27.99
C GLU A 68 5.24 -34.61 27.04
N LEU A 69 4.37 -33.63 27.35
CA LEU A 69 4.13 -32.45 26.52
C LEU A 69 5.41 -31.72 26.02
N PRO A 70 6.44 -31.48 26.84
CA PRO A 70 7.67 -30.83 26.36
C PRO A 70 8.41 -31.66 25.31
N GLU A 71 8.40 -32.99 25.44
CA GLU A 71 9.04 -33.92 24.49
C GLU A 71 8.20 -34.03 23.21
N ASP A 72 6.88 -34.10 23.33
CA ASP A 72 5.95 -34.10 22.21
C ASP A 72 6.04 -32.82 21.38
N LEU A 73 6.22 -31.67 22.03
CA LEU A 73 6.48 -30.40 21.34
C LEU A 73 7.80 -30.45 20.57
N ASP A 74 8.86 -30.99 21.15
CA ASP A 74 10.17 -31.15 20.49
C ASP A 74 10.06 -32.08 19.25
N VAL A 75 9.28 -33.16 19.35
CA VAL A 75 8.98 -34.07 18.23
C VAL A 75 8.18 -33.36 17.14
N CYS A 76 7.14 -32.62 17.50
CA CYS A 76 6.32 -31.86 16.53
C CYS A 76 7.15 -30.80 15.79
N ILE A 77 8.02 -30.09 16.50
CA ILE A 77 8.95 -29.11 15.92
C ILE A 77 9.93 -29.80 14.95
N ALA A 78 10.51 -30.94 15.34
CA ALA A 78 11.44 -31.71 14.51
C ALA A 78 10.77 -32.24 13.23
N GLN A 79 9.52 -32.69 13.33
CA GLN A 79 8.72 -33.16 12.20
C GLN A 79 8.13 -32.04 11.34
N ARG A 80 8.29 -30.76 11.75
CA ARG A 80 7.65 -29.58 11.14
C ARG A 80 6.12 -29.67 11.13
N ASN A 81 5.53 -30.39 12.08
CA ASN A 81 4.09 -30.41 12.30
C ASN A 81 3.71 -29.24 13.22
N PHE A 82 3.69 -28.02 12.67
CA PHE A 82 3.41 -26.82 13.45
C PHE A 82 1.96 -26.74 13.93
N GLU A 83 1.01 -27.30 13.17
CA GLU A 83 -0.41 -27.34 13.56
C GLU A 83 -0.57 -28.17 14.85
N GLY A 84 -0.02 -29.39 14.87
CA GLY A 84 -0.05 -30.24 16.05
C GLY A 84 0.65 -29.63 17.27
N ALA A 85 1.80 -28.95 17.06
CA ALA A 85 2.49 -28.27 18.15
C ALA A 85 1.64 -27.15 18.80
N VAL A 86 0.92 -26.37 17.99
CA VAL A 86 0.05 -25.30 18.50
C VAL A 86 -1.22 -25.87 19.13
N ASP A 87 -1.79 -26.95 18.60
CA ASP A 87 -2.95 -27.63 19.19
C ASP A 87 -2.65 -28.16 20.60
N LEU A 88 -1.45 -28.72 20.81
CA LEU A 88 -0.96 -29.14 22.12
C LEU A 88 -0.84 -27.96 23.10
N LEU A 89 -0.36 -26.81 22.63
CA LEU A 89 -0.27 -25.59 23.43
C LEU A 89 -1.65 -25.02 23.79
N ASP A 90 -2.59 -25.02 22.86
CA ASP A 90 -3.97 -24.57 23.10
C ASP A 90 -4.67 -25.49 24.10
N THR A 91 -4.46 -26.81 24.00
CA THR A 91 -5.00 -27.81 24.94
C THR A 91 -4.47 -27.57 26.35
N LEU A 92 -3.17 -27.30 26.49
CA LEU A 92 -2.59 -26.96 27.77
C LEU A 92 -3.13 -25.63 28.30
N ASN A 93 -3.19 -24.59 27.48
CA ASN A 93 -3.65 -23.28 27.92
C ASN A 93 -5.11 -23.33 28.41
N ASN A 94 -5.98 -24.07 27.71
CA ASN A 94 -7.35 -24.30 28.14
C ASN A 94 -7.41 -25.08 29.47
N TYR A 95 -6.59 -26.12 29.62
CA TYR A 95 -6.53 -26.90 30.86
C TYR A 95 -6.04 -26.09 32.07
N LEU A 96 -5.12 -25.15 31.84
CA LEU A 96 -4.56 -24.28 32.87
C LEU A 96 -5.37 -22.99 33.10
N GLN A 97 -6.44 -22.74 32.33
CA GLN A 97 -7.19 -21.48 32.39
C GLN A 97 -7.97 -21.32 33.70
N ASP A 98 -8.53 -22.42 34.21
CA ASP A 98 -9.39 -22.43 35.41
C ASP A 98 -8.64 -22.79 36.69
N LYS A 99 -7.31 -22.96 36.63
CA LYS A 99 -6.51 -23.53 37.70
C LYS A 99 -5.61 -22.50 38.40
N PRO A 100 -5.43 -22.61 39.74
CA PRO A 100 -4.55 -21.70 40.47
C PRO A 100 -3.10 -21.80 40.00
N SER A 101 -2.42 -20.65 39.92
CA SER A 101 -1.02 -20.56 39.47
C SER A 101 -0.06 -21.01 40.59
N THR A 102 0.07 -22.32 40.77
CA THR A 102 1.03 -22.92 41.70
C THR A 102 2.46 -22.85 41.14
N HIS A 103 3.48 -22.90 42.00
CA HIS A 103 4.91 -22.90 41.60
C HIS A 103 5.23 -23.93 40.50
N ALA A 104 4.71 -25.15 40.62
CA ALA A 104 4.90 -26.20 39.63
C ALA A 104 4.26 -25.88 38.26
N VAL A 105 3.14 -25.15 38.23
CA VAL A 105 2.52 -24.65 36.99
C VAL A 105 3.42 -23.60 36.33
N GLN A 106 4.07 -22.75 37.14
CA GLN A 106 4.99 -21.73 36.64
C GLN A 106 6.27 -22.34 36.05
N GLU A 107 6.84 -23.38 36.68
CA GLU A 107 7.98 -24.10 36.12
C GLU A 107 7.65 -24.80 34.80
N LEU A 108 6.47 -25.42 34.70
CA LEU A 108 6.00 -26.02 33.46
C LEU A 108 5.83 -24.95 32.36
N ARG A 109 5.17 -23.82 32.67
CA ARG A 109 5.05 -22.69 31.73
C ARG A 109 6.42 -22.19 31.27
N ALA A 110 7.40 -22.08 32.17
CA ALA A 110 8.76 -21.66 31.80
C ALA A 110 9.45 -22.64 30.83
N LYS A 111 9.30 -23.96 31.04
CA LYS A 111 9.83 -25.00 30.13
C LYS A 111 9.17 -24.94 28.75
N ILE A 112 7.87 -24.65 28.71
CA ILE A 112 7.07 -24.55 27.50
C ILE A 112 7.36 -23.26 26.76
N ASP A 113 7.52 -22.13 27.45
CA ASP A 113 7.88 -20.85 26.86
C ASP A 113 9.20 -20.91 26.09
N VAL A 114 10.16 -21.73 26.53
CA VAL A 114 11.40 -21.99 25.78
C VAL A 114 11.09 -22.65 24.42
N ARG A 115 10.18 -23.63 24.41
CA ARG A 115 9.76 -24.36 23.20
C ARG A 115 8.86 -23.52 22.30
N VAL A 116 7.99 -22.69 22.87
CA VAL A 116 7.21 -21.69 22.11
C VAL A 116 8.15 -20.70 21.41
N ARG A 117 9.22 -20.26 22.08
CA ARG A 117 10.26 -19.44 21.45
C ARG A 117 10.97 -20.17 20.31
N GLN A 118 11.36 -21.42 20.52
CA GLN A 118 11.97 -22.25 19.46
C GLN A 118 11.02 -22.46 18.26
N LEU A 119 9.76 -22.82 18.51
CA LEU A 119 8.73 -22.97 17.49
C LEU A 119 8.53 -21.66 16.72
N THR A 120 8.47 -20.53 17.44
CA THR A 120 8.36 -19.19 16.82
C THR A 120 9.54 -18.90 15.92
N ASP A 121 10.77 -19.19 16.35
CA ASP A 121 11.98 -18.96 15.55
C ASP A 121 12.01 -19.84 14.30
N VAL A 122 11.59 -21.09 14.40
CA VAL A 122 11.46 -21.99 13.24
C VAL A 122 10.39 -21.49 12.26
N LEU A 123 9.22 -21.05 12.75
CA LEU A 123 8.15 -20.49 11.93
C LEU A 123 8.60 -19.20 11.21
N VAL A 124 9.33 -18.34 11.91
CA VAL A 124 9.91 -17.11 11.35
C VAL A 124 10.94 -17.44 10.26
N PHE A 125 11.75 -18.47 10.48
CA PHE A 125 12.71 -18.95 9.51
C PHE A 125 12.03 -19.49 8.23
N GLU A 126 10.92 -20.24 8.35
CA GLU A 126 10.16 -20.74 7.19
C GLU A 126 9.46 -19.62 6.39
N LEU A 127 9.05 -18.54 7.06
CA LEU A 127 8.41 -17.39 6.40
C LEU A 127 9.40 -16.44 5.73
N SER A 128 10.70 -16.61 5.98
CA SER A 128 11.73 -15.71 5.45
C SER A 128 11.91 -15.90 3.94
N PRO A 129 11.86 -14.82 3.14
CA PRO A 129 11.85 -14.89 1.68
C PRO A 129 13.12 -15.48 1.06
N ASP A 130 14.26 -15.39 1.75
CA ASP A 130 15.56 -15.79 1.22
C ASP A 130 15.80 -17.32 1.22
N ARG A 131 14.98 -18.12 1.91
CA ARG A 131 15.24 -19.57 2.10
C ARG A 131 14.01 -20.49 2.06
N SER A 132 12.81 -20.00 1.70
CA SER A 132 11.64 -20.85 1.47
C SER A 132 11.79 -21.67 0.18
N LEU A 133 12.69 -22.67 0.20
CA LEU A 133 12.88 -23.65 -0.86
C LEU A 133 11.79 -24.75 -0.84
N ARG A 134 10.95 -24.78 0.21
CA ARG A 134 10.00 -25.88 0.47
C ARG A 134 8.54 -25.46 0.62
N GLY A 135 8.23 -24.18 0.65
CA GLY A 135 6.89 -23.71 1.00
C GLY A 135 6.29 -22.78 -0.03
N GLY A 136 5.51 -23.33 -0.97
CA GLY A 136 4.63 -22.51 -1.82
C GLY A 136 3.59 -21.72 -1.00
N PRO A 137 2.67 -20.99 -1.64
CA PRO A 137 1.72 -20.08 -0.95
C PRO A 137 0.95 -20.73 0.21
N LYS A 138 0.64 -22.04 0.11
CA LYS A 138 -0.03 -22.80 1.17
C LYS A 138 0.80 -22.94 2.45
N ALA A 139 2.11 -23.12 2.34
CA ALA A 139 2.98 -23.26 3.52
C ALA A 139 3.17 -21.93 4.24
N THR A 140 3.27 -20.83 3.48
CA THR A 140 3.32 -19.47 4.04
C THR A 140 2.06 -19.18 4.85
N ARG A 141 0.87 -19.47 4.30
CA ARG A 141 -0.41 -19.30 5.03
C ARG A 141 -0.45 -20.10 6.33
N ARG A 142 -0.11 -21.40 6.29
CA ARG A 142 -0.09 -22.25 7.49
C ARG A 142 0.81 -21.69 8.58
N ALA A 143 2.02 -21.27 8.23
CA ALA A 143 2.96 -20.71 9.19
C ALA A 143 2.48 -19.38 9.79
N VAL A 144 1.82 -18.52 8.99
CA VAL A 144 1.18 -17.29 9.48
C VAL A 144 0.05 -17.59 10.46
N SER A 145 -0.87 -18.51 10.11
CA SER A 145 -1.97 -18.88 11.00
C SER A 145 -1.47 -19.43 12.34
N GLN A 146 -0.40 -20.24 12.34
CA GLN A 146 0.20 -20.74 13.58
C GLN A 146 0.83 -19.62 14.41
N LEU A 147 1.55 -18.67 13.81
CA LEU A 147 2.10 -17.53 14.55
C LEU A 147 1.01 -16.64 15.16
N ILE A 148 -0.12 -16.48 14.48
CA ILE A 148 -1.26 -15.72 15.01
C ILE A 148 -1.86 -16.43 16.22
N ARG A 149 -2.03 -17.76 16.16
CA ARG A 149 -2.50 -18.57 17.31
C ARG A 149 -1.55 -18.51 18.50
N LEU A 150 -0.24 -18.42 18.26
CA LEU A 150 0.78 -18.22 19.30
C LEU A 150 0.79 -16.79 19.90
N GLY A 151 -0.15 -15.91 19.51
CA GLY A 151 -0.21 -14.52 19.98
C GLY A 151 0.83 -13.60 19.36
N GLN A 152 1.60 -14.06 18.37
CA GLN A 152 2.66 -13.31 17.68
C GLN A 152 2.13 -12.60 16.41
N SER A 153 0.91 -12.07 16.47
CA SER A 153 0.20 -11.52 15.29
C SER A 153 0.96 -10.37 14.60
N THR A 154 1.62 -9.50 15.36
CA THR A 154 2.41 -8.39 14.79
C THR A 154 3.61 -8.90 13.99
N LYS A 155 4.34 -9.89 14.53
CA LYS A 155 5.50 -10.51 13.85
C LYS A 155 5.05 -11.31 12.63
N ALA A 156 3.92 -12.02 12.73
CA ALA A 156 3.32 -12.74 11.62
C ALA A 156 2.94 -11.79 10.47
N CYS A 157 2.33 -10.65 10.79
CA CYS A 157 1.97 -9.61 9.83
C CYS A 157 3.19 -9.07 9.09
N GLU A 158 4.24 -8.67 9.82
CA GLU A 158 5.47 -8.14 9.23
C GLU A 158 6.10 -9.14 8.24
N LEU A 159 6.23 -10.41 8.66
CA LEU A 159 6.83 -11.46 7.83
C LEU A 159 5.97 -11.82 6.62
N PHE A 160 4.65 -11.90 6.80
CA PHE A 160 3.71 -12.10 5.70
C PHE A 160 3.86 -11.02 4.62
N LEU A 161 3.84 -9.75 5.04
CA LEU A 161 3.97 -8.61 4.13
C LEU A 161 5.35 -8.57 3.46
N LYS A 162 6.43 -8.88 4.19
CA LYS A 162 7.78 -8.96 3.63
C LYS A 162 7.91 -10.06 2.58
N ASN A 163 7.34 -11.24 2.83
CA ASN A 163 7.30 -12.34 1.88
C ASN A 163 6.50 -11.94 0.62
N ARG A 164 5.31 -11.35 0.81
CA ARG A 164 4.47 -10.87 -0.30
C ARG A 164 5.13 -9.76 -1.10
N ALA A 165 5.86 -8.84 -0.47
CA ALA A 165 6.66 -7.83 -1.15
C ALA A 165 7.72 -8.46 -2.07
N ALA A 166 8.45 -9.47 -1.57
CA ALA A 166 9.45 -10.19 -2.36
C ALA A 166 8.83 -10.96 -3.53
N ALA A 167 7.67 -11.59 -3.32
CA ALA A 167 6.92 -12.29 -4.36
C ALA A 167 6.46 -11.33 -5.47
N VAL A 168 5.84 -10.20 -5.13
CA VAL A 168 5.39 -9.19 -6.09
C VAL A 168 6.58 -8.61 -6.87
N HIS A 169 7.66 -8.27 -6.16
CA HIS A 169 8.87 -7.74 -6.79
C HIS A 169 9.46 -8.73 -7.79
N THR A 170 9.50 -10.02 -7.43
CA THR A 170 9.99 -11.09 -8.32
C THR A 170 9.08 -11.26 -9.53
N ALA A 171 7.76 -11.24 -9.34
CA ALA A 171 6.79 -11.35 -10.43
C ALA A 171 6.91 -10.19 -11.43
N ILE A 172 7.07 -8.95 -10.94
CA ILE A 172 7.30 -7.77 -11.79
C ILE A 172 8.63 -7.91 -12.55
N ARG A 173 9.71 -8.35 -11.87
CA ARG A 173 11.03 -8.48 -12.49
C ARG A 173 11.10 -9.58 -13.55
N GLN A 174 10.32 -10.64 -13.39
CA GLN A 174 10.21 -11.73 -14.37
C GLN A 174 9.40 -11.34 -15.61
N LEU A 175 8.66 -10.23 -15.55
CA LEU A 175 7.88 -9.76 -16.67
C LEU A 175 8.82 -9.27 -17.79
N ARG A 176 8.78 -9.97 -18.91
CA ARG A 176 9.55 -9.60 -20.10
C ARG A 176 8.95 -8.36 -20.76
N ILE A 177 9.80 -7.41 -21.10
CA ILE A 177 9.45 -6.24 -21.90
C ILE A 177 9.40 -6.71 -23.37
N GLU A 178 8.21 -6.97 -23.88
CA GLU A 178 7.99 -7.47 -25.23
C GLU A 178 6.80 -6.75 -25.88
N GLY A 179 6.99 -6.31 -27.13
CA GLY A 179 5.95 -5.66 -27.93
C GLY A 179 5.81 -4.16 -27.63
N ALA A 180 4.64 -3.61 -27.97
CA ALA A 180 4.31 -2.21 -27.75
C ALA A 180 4.20 -1.89 -26.25
N THR A 181 4.60 -0.68 -25.85
CA THR A 181 4.58 -0.20 -24.47
C THR A 181 3.23 -0.44 -23.78
N LEU A 182 2.11 -0.13 -24.45
CA LEU A 182 0.77 -0.33 -23.90
C LEU A 182 0.48 -1.81 -23.54
N LEU A 183 0.94 -2.76 -24.37
CA LEU A 183 0.75 -4.19 -24.12
C LEU A 183 1.53 -4.65 -22.89
N TYR A 184 2.76 -4.16 -22.73
CA TYR A 184 3.56 -4.43 -21.54
C TYR A 184 2.88 -3.84 -20.29
N ILE A 185 2.37 -2.61 -20.36
CA ILE A 185 1.69 -1.96 -19.23
C ILE A 185 0.43 -2.71 -18.81
N HIS A 186 -0.38 -3.22 -19.75
CA HIS A 186 -1.51 -4.09 -19.40
C HIS A 186 -1.07 -5.32 -18.62
N LYS A 187 0.01 -5.99 -19.05
CA LYS A 187 0.55 -7.16 -18.33
C LYS A 187 1.08 -6.76 -16.94
N LEU A 188 1.81 -5.64 -16.84
CA LEU A 188 2.37 -5.13 -15.59
C LEU A 188 1.26 -4.81 -14.58
N CYS A 189 0.22 -4.09 -15.01
CA CYS A 189 -0.96 -3.79 -14.20
C CYS A 189 -1.66 -5.08 -13.75
N ASN A 190 -1.92 -6.02 -14.67
CA ASN A 190 -2.55 -7.29 -14.31
C ASN A 190 -1.77 -8.06 -13.26
N VAL A 191 -0.46 -8.24 -13.44
CA VAL A 191 0.39 -8.97 -12.48
C VAL A 191 0.38 -8.29 -11.11
N PHE A 192 0.57 -6.97 -11.07
CA PHE A 192 0.63 -6.22 -9.82
C PHE A 192 -0.71 -6.18 -9.07
N PHE A 193 -1.77 -5.71 -9.73
CA PHE A 193 -3.08 -5.51 -9.09
C PHE A 193 -3.75 -6.82 -8.71
N THR A 194 -3.57 -7.89 -9.50
CA THR A 194 -4.05 -9.24 -9.12
C THR A 194 -3.32 -9.74 -7.87
N SER A 195 -2.00 -9.62 -7.82
CA SER A 195 -1.20 -10.03 -6.64
C SER A 195 -1.58 -9.22 -5.39
N LEU A 196 -1.84 -7.92 -5.56
CA LEU A 196 -2.28 -7.05 -4.47
C LEU A 196 -3.68 -7.45 -3.97
N LEU A 197 -4.62 -7.73 -4.88
CA LEU A 197 -5.97 -8.18 -4.57
C LEU A 197 -5.96 -9.52 -3.82
N GLU A 198 -5.16 -10.48 -4.28
CA GLU A 198 -4.97 -11.77 -3.61
C GLU A 198 -4.39 -11.58 -2.21
N THR A 199 -3.36 -10.75 -2.08
CA THR A 199 -2.72 -10.46 -0.78
C THR A 199 -3.71 -9.79 0.19
N ALA A 200 -4.54 -8.86 -0.29
CA ALA A 200 -5.55 -8.21 0.52
C ALA A 200 -6.62 -9.19 1.03
N LYS A 201 -7.10 -10.08 0.16
CA LYS A 201 -8.08 -11.11 0.52
C LYS A 201 -7.52 -12.06 1.57
N GLU A 202 -6.29 -12.53 1.38
CA GLU A 202 -5.63 -13.38 2.38
C GLU A 202 -5.38 -12.65 3.69
N PHE A 203 -4.94 -11.40 3.63
CA PHE A 203 -4.72 -10.59 4.82
C PHE A 203 -6.02 -10.41 5.62
N GLN A 204 -7.14 -10.17 4.95
CA GLN A 204 -8.44 -10.06 5.59
C GLN A 204 -8.87 -11.38 6.23
N MET A 205 -8.56 -12.53 5.63
CA MET A 205 -8.88 -13.85 6.21
C MET A 205 -8.04 -14.14 7.45
N ASP A 206 -6.72 -13.93 7.37
CA ASP A 206 -5.80 -14.32 8.45
C ASP A 206 -5.80 -13.32 9.62
N PHE A 207 -6.04 -12.02 9.37
CA PHE A 207 -5.91 -10.96 10.37
C PHE A 207 -7.23 -10.27 10.76
N ALA A 208 -8.40 -10.84 10.44
CA ALA A 208 -9.71 -10.25 10.74
C ALA A 208 -9.90 -9.79 12.21
N GLY A 209 -9.33 -10.54 13.17
CA GLY A 209 -9.40 -10.22 14.61
C GLY A 209 -8.34 -9.24 15.11
N ASN A 210 -7.35 -8.87 14.28
CA ASN A 210 -6.15 -8.13 14.69
C ASN A 210 -6.11 -6.74 14.03
N SER A 211 -6.97 -5.82 14.49
CA SER A 211 -7.13 -4.46 13.92
C SER A 211 -5.82 -3.67 13.81
N GLY A 212 -4.87 -3.88 14.73
CA GLY A 212 -3.54 -3.23 14.69
C GLY A 212 -2.71 -3.53 13.44
N CYS A 213 -2.93 -4.69 12.80
CA CYS A 213 -2.16 -5.13 11.63
C CYS A 213 -2.56 -4.40 10.34
N TYR A 214 -3.78 -3.87 10.25
CA TYR A 214 -4.26 -3.18 9.04
C TYR A 214 -3.45 -1.93 8.71
N SER A 215 -2.94 -1.23 9.72
CA SER A 215 -2.07 -0.07 9.51
C SER A 215 -0.77 -0.46 8.77
N ALA A 216 -0.16 -1.60 9.14
CA ALA A 216 1.01 -2.14 8.48
C ALA A 216 0.70 -2.57 7.04
N PHE A 217 -0.48 -3.16 6.81
CA PHE A 217 -0.93 -3.50 5.46
C PHE A 217 -1.02 -2.27 4.55
N ILE A 218 -1.60 -1.16 5.03
CA ILE A 218 -1.70 0.09 4.24
C ILE A 218 -0.32 0.66 3.92
N VAL A 219 0.61 0.66 4.88
CA VAL A 219 2.00 1.11 4.65
C VAL A 219 2.69 0.22 3.60
N TRP A 220 2.50 -1.09 3.70
CA TRP A 220 3.00 -2.04 2.70
C TRP A 220 2.38 -1.82 1.32
N SER A 221 1.07 -1.62 1.22
CA SER A 221 0.38 -1.36 -0.05
C SER A 221 0.91 -0.09 -0.72
N ARG A 222 1.12 0.99 0.06
CA ARG A 222 1.74 2.23 -0.45
C ARG A 222 3.16 1.99 -0.98
N SER A 223 4.00 1.27 -0.23
CA SER A 223 5.37 0.98 -0.64
C SER A 223 5.42 0.09 -1.89
N THR A 224 4.54 -0.89 -1.97
CA THR A 224 4.45 -1.83 -3.09
C THR A 224 3.91 -1.12 -4.33
N LEU A 225 2.93 -0.21 -4.17
CA LEU A 225 2.47 0.67 -5.25
C LEU A 225 3.57 1.62 -5.73
N LYS A 226 4.42 2.15 -4.84
CA LYS A 226 5.55 2.99 -5.26
C LYS A 226 6.51 2.23 -6.18
N MET A 227 6.85 0.99 -5.82
CA MET A 227 7.69 0.11 -6.64
C MET A 227 7.06 -0.16 -8.03
N PHE A 228 5.75 -0.40 -8.07
CA PHE A 228 5.01 -0.52 -9.33
C PHE A 228 5.11 0.77 -10.16
N VAL A 229 4.85 1.94 -9.55
CA VAL A 229 4.92 3.23 -10.25
C VAL A 229 6.35 3.51 -10.76
N ASP A 230 7.39 3.11 -10.03
CA ASP A 230 8.78 3.24 -10.50
C ASP A 230 9.06 2.40 -11.74
N ALA A 231 8.54 1.17 -11.81
CA ALA A 231 8.66 0.33 -13.00
C ALA A 231 7.81 0.86 -14.17
N PHE A 232 6.59 1.29 -13.88
CA PHE A 232 5.67 1.91 -14.83
C PHE A 232 6.29 3.16 -15.46
N SER A 233 6.81 4.07 -14.64
CA SER A 233 7.28 5.38 -15.09
C SER A 233 8.51 5.29 -15.97
N LYS A 234 9.41 4.35 -15.68
CA LYS A 234 10.55 4.03 -16.56
C LYS A 234 10.11 3.59 -17.96
N GLN A 235 9.04 2.83 -18.05
CA GLN A 235 8.58 2.32 -19.34
C GLN A 235 7.69 3.31 -20.10
N VAL A 236 6.98 4.21 -19.40
CA VAL A 236 6.02 5.13 -20.02
C VAL A 236 6.61 6.51 -20.27
N PHE A 237 7.42 7.04 -19.35
CA PHE A 237 7.92 8.42 -19.41
C PHE A 237 9.40 8.51 -19.82
N ASP A 238 10.27 7.59 -19.36
CA ASP A 238 11.70 7.64 -19.72
C ASP A 238 11.97 7.15 -21.17
N SER A 239 11.06 6.37 -21.73
CA SER A 239 11.11 5.81 -23.09
C SER A 239 10.79 6.82 -24.20
N LYS A 240 10.50 8.09 -23.86
CA LYS A 240 10.11 9.16 -24.80
C LYS A 240 8.90 8.81 -25.68
N GLU A 241 7.97 8.05 -25.12
CA GLU A 241 6.70 7.74 -25.78
C GLU A 241 5.86 8.99 -26.02
N SER A 242 4.92 8.90 -26.97
CA SER A 242 3.99 9.99 -27.24
C SER A 242 3.08 10.27 -26.03
N LEU A 243 2.62 11.53 -25.88
CA LEU A 243 1.68 11.89 -24.82
C LEU A 243 0.40 11.04 -24.87
N ALA A 244 -0.06 10.67 -26.07
CA ALA A 244 -1.22 9.79 -26.26
C ALA A 244 -0.98 8.38 -25.71
N THR A 245 0.18 7.78 -26.01
CA THR A 245 0.56 6.47 -25.44
C THR A 245 0.60 6.55 -23.91
N ALA A 246 1.19 7.61 -23.36
CA ALA A 246 1.27 7.81 -21.92
C ALA A 246 -0.11 7.98 -21.28
N ALA A 247 -1.01 8.74 -21.91
CA ALA A 247 -2.39 8.93 -21.45
C ALA A 247 -3.16 7.61 -21.37
N GLU A 248 -3.09 6.76 -22.41
CA GLU A 248 -3.72 5.44 -22.39
C GLU A 248 -3.10 4.52 -21.33
N CYS A 249 -1.77 4.53 -21.16
CA CYS A 249 -1.10 3.73 -20.11
C CYS A 249 -1.54 4.15 -18.70
N VAL A 250 -1.63 5.46 -18.43
CA VAL A 250 -2.08 6.00 -17.13
C VAL A 250 -3.55 5.65 -16.89
N LYS A 251 -4.39 5.73 -17.92
CA LYS A 251 -5.80 5.31 -17.85
C LYS A 251 -5.95 3.85 -17.44
N VAL A 252 -5.19 2.95 -18.07
CA VAL A 252 -5.19 1.51 -17.72
C VAL A 252 -4.78 1.30 -16.26
N ALA A 253 -3.70 1.94 -15.80
CA ALA A 253 -3.27 1.84 -14.40
C ALA A 253 -4.34 2.35 -13.42
N LYS A 254 -5.03 3.44 -13.76
CA LYS A 254 -6.12 4.01 -12.96
C LYS A 254 -7.34 3.10 -12.90
N GLU A 255 -7.72 2.47 -14.01
CA GLU A 255 -8.84 1.52 -14.07
C GLU A 255 -8.58 0.30 -13.18
N HIS A 256 -7.39 -0.30 -13.26
CA HIS A 256 -7.02 -1.40 -12.37
C HIS A 256 -6.95 -0.98 -10.89
N CYS A 257 -6.43 0.22 -10.60
CA CYS A 257 -6.39 0.73 -9.24
C CYS A 257 -7.79 0.91 -8.64
N LYS A 258 -8.78 1.32 -9.45
CA LYS A 258 -10.17 1.47 -9.00
C LYS A 258 -10.82 0.14 -8.61
N GLN A 259 -10.42 -0.97 -9.22
CA GLN A 259 -10.93 -2.31 -8.87
C GLN A 259 -10.60 -2.71 -7.42
N LEU A 260 -9.52 -2.16 -6.84
CA LEU A 260 -9.21 -2.34 -5.42
C LEU A 260 -10.27 -1.72 -4.50
N GLY A 261 -11.08 -0.78 -4.99
CA GLY A 261 -12.22 -0.23 -4.26
C GLY A 261 -13.25 -1.30 -3.85
N GLU A 262 -13.37 -2.40 -4.61
CA GLU A 262 -14.30 -3.50 -4.31
C GLU A 262 -13.99 -4.22 -3.00
N ILE A 263 -12.70 -4.21 -2.59
CA ILE A 263 -12.24 -4.78 -1.32
C ILE A 263 -12.04 -3.72 -0.23
N GLY A 264 -12.50 -2.49 -0.47
CA GLY A 264 -12.36 -1.36 0.47
C GLY A 264 -10.96 -0.72 0.50
N LEU A 265 -10.11 -0.98 -0.50
CA LEU A 265 -8.77 -0.41 -0.59
C LEU A 265 -8.69 0.63 -1.72
N ASP A 266 -8.84 1.91 -1.40
CA ASP A 266 -8.64 2.99 -2.36
C ASP A 266 -7.21 3.53 -2.33
N LEU A 267 -6.46 3.26 -3.40
CA LEU A 267 -5.10 3.78 -3.61
C LEU A 267 -5.02 4.80 -4.74
N THR A 268 -6.15 5.24 -5.30
CA THR A 268 -6.20 6.10 -6.49
C THR A 268 -5.47 7.43 -6.25
N PHE A 269 -5.67 8.04 -5.08
CA PHE A 269 -5.00 9.28 -4.71
C PHE A 269 -3.48 9.09 -4.56
N ILE A 270 -3.04 7.93 -4.07
CA ILE A 270 -1.61 7.61 -3.93
C ILE A 270 -0.99 7.42 -5.32
N LEU A 271 -1.67 6.71 -6.21
CA LEU A 271 -1.25 6.54 -7.60
C LEU A 271 -1.07 7.91 -8.29
N HIS A 272 -2.06 8.80 -8.17
CA HIS A 272 -1.95 10.17 -8.71
C HIS A 272 -0.77 10.93 -8.08
N SER A 273 -0.58 10.84 -6.76
CA SER A 273 0.51 11.53 -6.06
C SER A 273 1.90 11.06 -6.51
N PHE A 274 2.05 9.81 -6.94
CA PHE A 274 3.32 9.30 -7.45
C PHE A 274 3.54 9.65 -8.92
N LEU A 275 2.48 9.69 -9.73
CA LEU A 275 2.57 10.00 -11.16
C LEU A 275 2.60 11.50 -11.49
N VAL A 276 2.20 12.38 -10.56
CA VAL A 276 2.03 13.82 -10.83
C VAL A 276 3.29 14.48 -11.39
N LYS A 277 4.47 14.10 -10.89
CA LYS A 277 5.73 14.67 -11.35
C LYS A 277 6.02 14.29 -12.80
N ASP A 278 5.82 13.01 -13.14
CA ASP A 278 6.16 12.48 -14.46
C ASP A 278 5.14 12.94 -15.51
N ILE A 279 3.85 12.99 -15.15
CA ILE A 279 2.80 13.56 -16.01
C ILE A 279 3.04 15.06 -16.27
N LYS A 280 3.41 15.82 -15.22
CA LYS A 280 3.75 17.24 -15.38
C LYS A 280 4.91 17.42 -16.36
N ALA A 281 5.97 16.62 -16.23
CA ALA A 281 7.11 16.67 -17.14
C ALA A 281 6.72 16.31 -18.58
N ALA A 282 5.88 15.29 -18.77
CA ALA A 282 5.40 14.88 -20.09
C ALA A 282 4.55 15.97 -20.76
N LEU A 283 3.66 16.63 -20.00
CA LEU A 283 2.85 17.74 -20.50
C LEU A 283 3.72 18.93 -20.92
N GLN A 284 4.70 19.31 -20.10
CA GLN A 284 5.63 20.40 -20.40
C GLN A 284 6.49 20.08 -21.63
N HIS A 285 7.01 18.86 -21.72
CA HIS A 285 7.78 18.43 -22.87
C HIS A 285 6.97 18.46 -24.17
N ASN A 286 5.73 17.96 -24.15
CA ASN A 286 4.87 17.99 -25.34
C ASN A 286 4.48 19.44 -25.71
N LYS A 287 4.24 20.29 -24.71
CA LYS A 287 4.02 21.73 -24.93
C LYS A 287 5.22 22.37 -25.66
N ASP A 288 6.45 22.09 -25.24
CA ASP A 288 7.65 22.64 -25.90
C ASP A 288 7.77 22.14 -27.35
N ILE A 289 7.51 20.84 -27.60
CA ILE A 289 7.47 20.28 -28.96
C ILE A 289 6.45 21.03 -29.84
N ILE A 290 5.25 21.29 -29.32
CA ILE A 290 4.19 21.99 -30.04
C ILE A 290 4.59 23.44 -30.35
N ILE A 291 5.20 24.13 -29.38
CA ILE A 291 5.68 25.50 -29.55
C ILE A 291 6.73 25.57 -30.66
N GLU A 292 7.74 24.69 -30.63
CA GLU A 292 8.80 24.68 -31.64
C GLU A 292 8.26 24.29 -33.04
N ALA A 293 7.38 23.29 -33.12
CA ALA A 293 6.72 22.94 -34.38
C ALA A 293 5.86 24.10 -34.93
N THR A 294 5.21 24.86 -34.05
CA THR A 294 4.42 26.02 -34.43
C THR A 294 5.30 27.16 -34.94
N LYS A 295 6.38 27.51 -34.23
CA LYS A 295 7.35 28.51 -34.69
C LYS A 295 7.96 28.16 -36.05
N HIS A 296 8.32 26.90 -36.26
CA HIS A 296 8.87 26.44 -37.55
C HIS A 296 7.88 26.69 -38.68
N ARG A 297 6.63 26.22 -38.55
CA ARG A 297 5.60 26.41 -39.58
C ARG A 297 5.30 27.90 -39.83
N ASN A 298 5.29 28.70 -38.78
CA ASN A 298 5.07 30.14 -38.85
C ASN A 298 6.17 30.88 -39.61
N SER A 299 7.42 30.37 -39.62
CA SER A 299 8.52 30.99 -40.38
C SER A 299 8.38 30.89 -41.90
N GLU A 300 7.58 29.92 -42.38
CA GLU A 300 7.33 29.66 -43.80
C GLU A 300 5.94 30.19 -44.25
N GLU A 301 5.23 30.89 -43.37
CA GLU A 301 3.84 31.31 -43.61
C GLU A 301 3.73 32.52 -44.55
N MET A 302 2.76 32.45 -45.46
CA MET A 302 2.48 33.45 -46.49
C MET A 302 1.05 33.99 -46.44
N TRP A 303 0.25 33.57 -45.46
CA TRP A 303 -1.15 33.93 -45.21
C TRP A 303 -2.08 33.71 -46.41
N ARG A 304 -1.84 32.62 -47.15
CA ARG A 304 -2.63 32.27 -48.34
C ARG A 304 -3.73 31.27 -48.00
N LYS A 305 -4.86 31.40 -48.70
CA LYS A 305 -5.90 30.37 -48.73
C LYS A 305 -5.30 29.03 -49.19
N MET A 306 -5.70 27.94 -48.57
CA MET A 306 -5.24 26.61 -48.97
C MET A 306 -6.09 26.08 -50.13
N ASN A 307 -5.44 25.49 -51.12
CA ASN A 307 -6.09 24.66 -52.13
C ASN A 307 -5.72 23.20 -51.90
N LEU A 308 -6.70 22.36 -51.61
CA LEU A 308 -6.50 20.93 -51.37
C LEU A 308 -6.48 20.09 -52.66
N MET A 309 -6.56 20.74 -53.82
CA MET A 309 -6.54 20.17 -55.17
C MET A 309 -7.75 19.32 -55.54
N THR A 310 -8.38 18.63 -54.58
CA THR A 310 -9.56 17.79 -54.83
C THR A 310 -10.64 17.97 -53.76
N PRO A 311 -11.94 17.80 -54.12
CA PRO A 311 -13.04 17.94 -53.17
C PRO A 311 -13.04 16.79 -52.15
N GLU A 312 -12.50 15.62 -52.50
CA GLU A 312 -12.35 14.50 -51.55
C GLU A 312 -11.34 14.83 -50.44
N ALA A 313 -10.24 15.53 -50.76
CA ALA A 313 -9.26 15.95 -49.76
C ALA A 313 -9.87 16.98 -48.79
N LEU A 314 -10.70 17.89 -49.29
CA LEU A 314 -11.49 18.80 -48.46
C LEU A 314 -12.48 18.05 -47.57
N GLY A 315 -13.18 17.04 -48.11
CA GLY A 315 -14.06 16.17 -47.34
C GLY A 315 -13.34 15.47 -46.18
N LYS A 316 -12.15 14.90 -46.45
CA LYS A 316 -11.30 14.30 -45.41
C LYS A 316 -10.88 15.29 -44.34
N LEU A 317 -10.44 16.50 -44.71
CA LEU A 317 -10.05 17.52 -43.74
C LEU A 317 -11.24 17.94 -42.85
N LYS A 318 -12.44 18.08 -43.44
CA LYS A 318 -13.66 18.39 -42.68
C LYS A 318 -13.99 17.31 -41.66
N GLU A 319 -13.85 16.04 -42.04
CA GLU A 319 -14.05 14.90 -41.14
C GLU A 319 -12.99 14.88 -40.02
N GLU A 320 -11.72 15.10 -40.34
CA GLU A 320 -10.64 15.20 -39.35
C GLU A 320 -10.89 16.34 -38.36
N MET A 321 -11.25 17.53 -38.84
CA MET A 321 -11.54 18.69 -37.96
C MET A 321 -12.74 18.41 -37.05
N ARG A 322 -13.77 17.73 -37.56
CA ARG A 322 -14.91 17.29 -36.77
C ARG A 322 -14.51 16.27 -35.70
N ASN A 323 -13.66 15.31 -36.03
CA ASN A 323 -13.15 14.31 -35.09
C ASN A 323 -12.28 14.95 -33.99
N CYS A 324 -11.57 16.03 -34.30
CA CYS A 324 -10.84 16.84 -33.32
C CYS A 324 -11.73 17.81 -32.52
N GLY A 325 -13.06 17.76 -32.67
CA GLY A 325 -14.02 18.59 -31.91
C GLY A 325 -14.35 19.95 -32.53
N VAL A 326 -13.87 20.26 -33.74
CA VAL A 326 -14.18 21.51 -34.46
C VAL A 326 -15.31 21.27 -35.47
N SER A 327 -16.54 21.27 -34.99
CA SER A 327 -17.74 21.00 -35.80
C SER A 327 -18.12 22.12 -36.77
N THR A 328 -17.65 23.34 -36.52
CA THR A 328 -17.97 24.56 -37.31
C THR A 328 -16.97 24.84 -38.43
N PHE A 329 -16.06 23.91 -38.74
CA PHE A 329 -15.01 24.12 -39.73
C PHE A 329 -15.55 24.44 -41.15
N ASP A 330 -16.73 23.94 -41.50
CA ASP A 330 -17.39 24.17 -42.80
C ASP A 330 -17.55 25.66 -43.14
N GLN A 331 -17.71 26.52 -42.14
CA GLN A 331 -17.86 27.98 -42.28
C GLN A 331 -16.62 28.64 -42.91
N TYR A 332 -15.47 28.00 -42.77
CA TYR A 332 -14.19 28.50 -43.25
C TYR A 332 -13.78 27.86 -44.59
N THR A 333 -14.66 27.07 -45.21
CA THR A 333 -14.41 26.45 -46.51
C THR A 333 -15.02 27.27 -47.65
N GLY A 334 -14.31 27.36 -48.78
CA GLY A 334 -14.73 28.10 -49.97
C GLY A 334 -15.35 27.18 -51.03
N GLU A 335 -15.48 27.70 -52.26
CA GLU A 335 -15.94 26.91 -53.41
C GLU A 335 -14.90 25.82 -53.79
N ASP A 336 -15.40 24.70 -54.31
CA ASP A 336 -14.65 23.52 -54.75
C ASP A 336 -13.73 22.89 -53.68
N CYS A 337 -12.43 23.17 -53.76
CA CYS A 337 -11.36 22.53 -52.98
C CYS A 337 -10.61 23.52 -52.08
N TRP A 338 -11.15 24.73 -51.91
CA TRP A 338 -10.49 25.82 -51.21
C TRP A 338 -10.88 25.89 -49.73
N VAL A 339 -9.90 26.23 -48.89
CA VAL A 339 -10.09 26.60 -47.48
C VAL A 339 -9.70 28.07 -47.34
N ASN A 340 -10.58 28.89 -46.74
CA ASN A 340 -10.35 30.32 -46.53
C ASN A 340 -9.39 30.62 -45.35
N LEU A 341 -8.67 29.62 -44.88
CA LEU A 341 -7.65 29.71 -43.83
C LEU A 341 -6.29 29.33 -44.40
N SER A 342 -5.22 29.76 -43.74
CA SER A 342 -3.86 29.32 -44.04
C SER A 342 -3.59 27.93 -43.47
N TYR A 343 -2.57 27.27 -44.02
CA TYR A 343 -2.12 25.96 -43.56
C TYR A 343 -1.67 25.98 -42.09
N THR A 344 -0.95 27.02 -41.65
CA THR A 344 -0.52 27.12 -40.25
C THR A 344 -1.69 27.17 -39.27
N VAL A 345 -2.76 27.91 -39.58
CA VAL A 345 -3.93 28.02 -38.70
C VAL A 345 -4.64 26.67 -38.55
N VAL A 346 -4.83 25.95 -39.66
CA VAL A 346 -5.44 24.61 -39.63
C VAL A 346 -4.55 23.62 -38.88
N ALA A 347 -3.25 23.60 -39.17
CA ALA A 347 -2.29 22.72 -38.51
C ALA A 347 -2.18 22.99 -37.00
N PHE A 348 -2.14 24.27 -36.61
CA PHE A 348 -2.14 24.70 -35.21
C PHE A 348 -3.40 24.26 -34.49
N THR A 349 -4.57 24.48 -35.11
CA THR A 349 -5.87 24.09 -34.52
C THR A 349 -5.93 22.58 -34.27
N LYS A 350 -5.51 21.75 -35.23
CA LYS A 350 -5.43 20.29 -35.02
C LYS A 350 -4.47 19.93 -33.88
N GLN A 351 -3.30 20.57 -33.83
CA GLN A 351 -2.28 20.28 -32.83
C GLN A 351 -2.72 20.64 -31.41
N ILE A 352 -3.35 21.81 -31.21
CA ILE A 352 -3.81 22.23 -29.88
C ILE A 352 -5.00 21.40 -29.39
N MET A 353 -5.91 21.03 -30.30
CA MET A 353 -7.03 20.16 -29.95
C MET A 353 -6.56 18.76 -29.56
N ALA A 354 -5.61 18.18 -30.29
CA ALA A 354 -5.01 16.90 -29.93
C ALA A 354 -4.27 16.97 -28.58
N PHE A 355 -3.53 18.05 -28.32
CA PHE A 355 -2.89 18.25 -27.01
C PHE A 355 -3.91 18.33 -25.88
N LEU A 356 -4.99 19.10 -26.07
CA LEU A 356 -6.04 19.25 -25.07
C LEU A 356 -6.71 17.91 -24.77
N GLU A 357 -7.05 17.13 -25.79
CA GLU A 357 -7.68 15.81 -25.62
C GLU A 357 -6.82 14.88 -24.76
N GLU A 358 -5.54 14.72 -25.10
CA GLU A 358 -4.63 13.84 -24.36
C GLU A 358 -4.32 14.37 -22.96
N ALA A 359 -4.18 15.70 -22.81
CA ALA A 359 -3.95 16.33 -21.51
C ALA A 359 -5.16 16.19 -20.57
N LEU A 360 -6.39 16.23 -21.10
CA LEU A 360 -7.61 16.03 -20.33
C LEU A 360 -7.78 14.57 -19.86
N LYS A 361 -7.34 13.58 -20.64
CA LYS A 361 -7.31 12.18 -20.18
C LYS A 361 -6.42 12.00 -18.94
N LEU A 362 -5.36 12.81 -18.83
CA LEU A 362 -4.41 12.82 -17.73
C LEU A 362 -4.84 13.72 -16.55
N TYR A 363 -5.94 14.46 -16.67
CA TYR A 363 -6.30 15.52 -15.74
C TYR A 363 -6.69 15.04 -14.33
N PHE A 364 -6.16 15.77 -13.33
CA PHE A 364 -6.62 15.81 -11.94
C PHE A 364 -6.23 17.17 -11.31
N SER A 365 -6.76 17.48 -10.13
CA SER A 365 -6.71 18.82 -9.50
C SER A 365 -5.31 19.45 -9.48
N GLU A 366 -4.29 18.67 -9.16
CA GLU A 366 -2.90 19.11 -9.00
C GLU A 366 -2.23 19.47 -10.34
N LEU A 367 -2.79 19.03 -11.47
CA LEU A 367 -2.30 19.36 -12.81
C LEU A 367 -2.99 20.58 -13.42
N HIS A 368 -4.00 21.15 -12.76
CA HIS A 368 -4.83 22.22 -13.32
C HIS A 368 -4.00 23.42 -13.79
N MET A 369 -3.13 23.95 -12.93
CA MET A 369 -2.29 25.11 -13.28
C MET A 369 -1.31 24.80 -14.42
N VAL A 370 -0.70 23.61 -14.41
CA VAL A 370 0.25 23.19 -15.45
C VAL A 370 -0.43 23.12 -16.80
N LEU A 371 -1.63 22.54 -16.86
CA LEU A 371 -2.41 22.41 -18.08
C LEU A 371 -2.82 23.79 -18.61
N LEU A 372 -3.29 24.67 -17.73
CA LEU A 372 -3.71 26.03 -18.09
C LEU A 372 -2.52 26.88 -18.58
N GLU A 373 -1.39 26.86 -17.88
CA GLU A 373 -0.16 27.54 -18.29
C GLU A 373 0.34 27.00 -19.65
N SER A 374 0.32 25.68 -19.84
CA SER A 374 0.76 25.07 -21.10
C SER A 374 -0.11 25.50 -22.28
N LEU A 375 -1.43 25.48 -22.11
CA LEU A 375 -2.37 25.95 -23.14
C LEU A 375 -2.19 27.43 -23.44
N MET A 376 -2.05 28.26 -22.40
CA MET A 376 -1.85 29.70 -22.55
C MET A 376 -0.58 30.00 -23.33
N GLU A 377 0.55 29.35 -23.01
CA GLU A 377 1.82 29.54 -23.72
C GLU A 377 1.75 29.10 -25.19
N ILE A 378 1.12 27.95 -25.48
CA ILE A 378 0.91 27.48 -26.86
C ILE A 378 0.09 28.50 -27.67
N ILE A 379 -1.02 28.99 -27.11
CA ILE A 379 -1.89 29.97 -27.76
C ILE A 379 -1.17 31.31 -27.95
N LEU A 380 -0.41 31.75 -26.95
CA LEU A 380 0.32 33.02 -26.99
C LEU A 380 1.29 33.06 -28.17
N VAL A 381 2.02 31.97 -28.45
CA VAL A 381 2.94 31.88 -29.59
C VAL A 381 2.22 32.04 -30.92
N ALA A 382 1.04 31.44 -31.07
CA ALA A 382 0.23 31.59 -32.29
C ALA A 382 -0.30 33.02 -32.44
N VAL A 383 -0.81 33.63 -31.37
CA VAL A 383 -1.34 35.00 -31.39
C VAL A 383 -0.23 36.03 -31.69
N GLN A 384 0.96 35.86 -31.10
CA GLN A 384 2.11 36.74 -31.36
C GLN A 384 2.53 36.72 -32.83
N HIS A 385 2.48 35.55 -33.48
CA HIS A 385 2.79 35.45 -34.90
C HIS A 385 1.74 36.14 -35.79
N VAL A 386 0.45 36.01 -35.45
CA VAL A 386 -0.63 36.75 -36.12
C VAL A 386 -0.41 38.26 -35.96
N ASP A 387 -0.17 38.75 -34.74
CA ASP A 387 0.06 40.18 -34.48
C ASP A 387 1.29 40.71 -35.24
N TYR A 388 2.38 39.95 -35.25
CA TYR A 388 3.58 40.33 -36.03
C TYR A 388 3.30 40.42 -37.53
N SER A 389 2.46 39.52 -38.06
CA SER A 389 2.16 39.48 -39.50
C SER A 389 1.16 40.55 -39.96
N LEU A 390 0.40 41.12 -39.03
CA LEU A 390 -0.55 42.22 -39.29
C LEU A 390 0.11 43.61 -39.22
N ARG A 391 1.30 43.72 -38.62
CA ARG A 391 2.11 44.93 -38.56
C ARG A 391 3.00 45.04 -39.79
#